data_AF-A0A7J3TBG2-F1
#
_entry.id   AF-A0A7J3TBG2-F1
#
_cell.length_a   1.000
_cell.length_b   1.000
_cell.length_c   1.000
_cell.angle_alpha   90.00
_cell.angle_beta   90.00
_cell.angle_gamma   90.00
#
_symmetry.space_group_name_H-M   'P 1'
#
loop_
_entity.id
_entity.type
_entity.pdbx_description
1 polymer ?
#
loop_
_entity_poly.entity_id
_entity_poly.type
_entity_poly.pdbx_seq_one_letter_code
_entity_poly.pdbx_strand_id
1 'polypeptide(L)'
;LLVYESGWVTDEVGRQPWIIYNVMKVSQAANTSPSIVPLGIAMILFYLIAIPFTIYYTAKTVNFREFNDEPRNEKRGGEVNVPGR
;
A
#
# COMPACT_ATOMS: atom_id res chain seq x y z
N LEU A 1 -1.17 -3.51 9.94
CA LEU A 1 -2.27 -3.26 8.96
C LEU A 1 -3.62 -3.53 9.60
N LEU A 2 -3.96 -4.77 9.96
CA LEU A 2 -5.29 -5.12 10.50
C LEU A 2 -5.76 -4.26 11.70
N VAL A 3 -4.91 -4.01 12.70
CA VAL A 3 -5.28 -3.17 13.88
C VAL A 3 -5.59 -1.73 13.49
N TYR A 4 -4.82 -1.18 12.54
CA TYR A 4 -5.03 0.19 12.07
C TYR A 4 -6.34 0.31 11.29
N GLU A 5 -6.59 -0.61 10.36
CA GLU A 5 -7.84 -0.66 9.61
C GLU A 5 -9.04 -0.86 10.53
N SER A 6 -8.94 -1.75 11.54
CA SER A 6 -10.04 -1.98 12.48
C SER A 6 -10.36 -0.77 13.36
N GLY A 7 -9.33 0.00 13.75
CA GLY A 7 -9.52 1.23 14.52
C GLY A 7 -10.29 2.27 13.70
N TRP A 8 -9.84 2.51 12.46
CA TRP A 8 -10.51 3.42 11.54
C TRP A 8 -11.95 3.00 11.24
N VAL A 9 -12.19 1.70 10.97
CA VAL A 9 -13.54 1.17 10.75
C VAL A 9 -14.45 1.40 11.97
N THR A 10 -13.95 1.21 13.18
CA THR A 10 -14.72 1.42 14.41
C THR A 10 -15.16 2.88 14.54
N ASP A 11 -14.25 3.82 14.29
CA ASP A 11 -14.55 5.26 14.37
C ASP A 11 -15.53 5.72 13.27
N GLU A 12 -15.36 5.23 12.03
CA GLU A 12 -16.21 5.62 10.90
C GLU A 12 -17.62 5.00 10.97
N VAL A 13 -17.69 3.70 11.23
CA VAL A 13 -18.96 2.97 11.30
C VAL A 13 -19.69 3.33 12.60
N GLY A 14 -18.96 3.58 13.70
CA GLY A 14 -19.53 4.00 14.98
C GLY A 14 -20.29 5.34 14.93
N ARG A 15 -19.96 6.22 13.97
CA ARG A 15 -20.66 7.50 13.78
C ARG A 15 -21.91 7.39 12.90
N GLN A 16 -22.12 6.27 12.21
CA GLN A 16 -23.33 6.04 11.41
C GLN A 16 -24.59 6.11 12.30
N PRO A 17 -25.69 6.74 11.85
CA PRO A 17 -25.99 7.17 10.48
C PRO A 17 -25.58 8.62 10.14
N TRP A 18 -24.80 9.27 11.00
CA TRP A 18 -24.53 10.72 10.91
C TRP A 18 -23.18 11.02 10.25
N ILE A 19 -23.15 12.02 9.36
CA ILE A 19 -21.91 12.67 8.94
C ILE A 19 -21.59 13.77 9.94
N ILE A 20 -22.59 14.63 10.20
CA ILE A 20 -22.55 15.66 11.24
C ILE A 20 -23.73 15.40 12.17
N TYR A 21 -23.45 15.15 13.45
CA TYR A 21 -24.46 14.82 14.45
C TYR A 21 -25.61 15.84 14.46
N ASN A 22 -26.84 15.33 14.38
CA ASN A 22 -28.08 16.12 14.38
C ASN A 22 -28.22 17.16 13.25
N VAL A 23 -27.30 17.19 12.28
CA VAL A 23 -27.31 18.15 11.17
C VAL A 23 -27.47 17.43 9.82
N MET A 24 -26.68 16.39 9.56
CA MET A 24 -26.67 15.71 8.25
C MET A 24 -26.47 14.20 8.39
N LYS A 25 -27.38 13.43 7.80
CA LYS A 25 -27.29 11.97 7.68
C LYS A 25 -26.51 11.56 6.43
N VAL A 26 -25.91 10.36 6.48
CA VAL A 26 -25.16 9.78 5.36
C VAL A 26 -26.03 9.61 4.11
N SER A 27 -27.30 9.23 4.28
CA SER A 27 -28.25 9.09 3.17
C SER A 27 -28.55 10.40 2.43
N GLN A 28 -28.39 11.55 3.08
CA GLN A 28 -28.64 12.86 2.49
C GLN A 28 -27.46 13.35 1.65
N ALA A 29 -26.26 12.83 1.90
CA ALA A 29 -25.05 13.20 1.16
C ALA A 29 -24.74 12.25 -0.02
N ALA A 30 -25.41 11.11 -0.10
CA ALA A 30 -25.18 10.13 -1.15
C ALA A 30 -25.67 10.64 -2.52
N ASN A 31 -24.79 10.57 -3.53
CA ASN A 31 -25.16 10.85 -4.92
C ASN A 31 -25.85 9.63 -5.54
N THR A 32 -27.05 9.80 -6.11
CA THR A 32 -27.85 8.73 -6.72
C THR A 32 -27.62 8.59 -8.23
N SER A 33 -26.68 9.34 -8.82
CA SER A 33 -26.40 9.26 -10.25
C SER A 33 -25.91 7.86 -10.66
N PRO A 34 -26.55 7.20 -11.64
CA PRO A 34 -26.13 5.88 -12.13
C PRO A 34 -24.69 5.85 -12.65
N SER A 35 -24.16 7.00 -13.08
CA SER A 35 -22.79 7.12 -13.60
C SER A 35 -21.70 6.89 -12.56
N ILE A 36 -22.03 6.88 -11.26
CA ILE A 36 -21.06 6.61 -10.19
C ILE A 36 -20.65 5.12 -10.15
N VAL A 37 -21.53 4.21 -10.57
CA VAL A 37 -21.31 2.77 -10.43
C VAL A 37 -20.16 2.29 -11.33
N PRO A 38 -20.10 2.62 -12.64
CA PRO A 38 -18.97 2.25 -13.48
C PRO A 38 -17.64 2.83 -12.98
N LEU A 39 -17.65 4.07 -12.48
CA LEU A 39 -16.46 4.71 -11.92
C LEU A 39 -15.98 3.98 -10.65
N GLY A 40 -16.91 3.61 -9.76
CA GLY A 40 -16.60 2.83 -8.56
C GLY A 40 -15.98 1.47 -8.90
N ILE A 41 -16.53 0.77 -9.90
CA ILE A 41 -15.97 -0.50 -10.38
C ILE A 41 -14.56 -0.30 -10.95
N ALA A 42 -14.36 0.74 -11.77
CA ALA A 42 -13.05 1.04 -12.34
C ALA A 42 -12.00 1.31 -11.25
N MET A 43 -12.35 2.05 -10.19
CA MET A 43 -11.47 2.30 -9.04
C MET A 43 -11.13 1.03 -8.28
N ILE A 44 -12.10 0.14 -8.04
CA ILE A 44 -11.85 -1.15 -7.39
C ILE A 44 -10.87 -2.00 -8.22
N LEU A 45 -11.12 -2.13 -9.52
CA LEU A 45 -10.23 -2.88 -10.42
C LEU A 45 -8.82 -2.28 -10.46
N PHE A 46 -8.70 -0.95 -10.47
CA PHE A 46 -7.42 -0.27 -10.41
C PHE A 46 -6.63 -0.66 -9.15
N TYR A 47 -7.22 -0.58 -7.96
CA TYR A 47 -6.52 -0.93 -6.72
C TYR A 47 -6.23 -2.43 -6.60
N LEU A 48 -7.10 -3.29 -7.12
CA LEU A 48 -6.85 -4.74 -7.18
C LEU A 48 -5.62 -5.09 -8.01
N ILE A 49 -5.26 -4.31 -9.02
CA ILE A 49 -4.05 -4.51 -9.82
C ILE A 49 -2.86 -3.77 -9.21
N ALA A 50 -3.06 -2.51 -8.80
CA ALA A 50 -1.98 -1.65 -8.32
C ALA A 50 -1.31 -2.16 -7.04
N ILE A 51 -2.09 -2.69 -6.09
CA ILE A 51 -1.55 -3.19 -4.81
C ILE A 51 -0.62 -4.40 -5.00
N PRO A 52 -1.03 -5.52 -5.63
CA PRO A 52 -0.14 -6.67 -5.83
C PRO A 52 1.04 -6.34 -6.74
N PHE A 53 0.84 -5.49 -7.75
CA PHE A 53 1.93 -4.98 -8.58
C PHE A 53 2.96 -4.25 -7.72
N THR A 54 2.53 -3.32 -6.86
CA THR A 54 3.44 -2.56 -5.98
C THR A 54 4.19 -3.49 -5.02
N ILE A 55 3.51 -4.48 -4.43
CA ILE A 55 4.12 -5.48 -3.55
C ILE A 55 5.16 -6.31 -4.32
N TYR A 56 4.83 -6.79 -5.53
CA TYR A 56 5.74 -7.57 -6.37
C TYR A 56 7.00 -6.77 -6.73
N TYR A 57 6.84 -5.53 -7.20
CA TYR A 57 7.98 -4.67 -7.57
C TYR A 57 8.86 -4.35 -6.35
N THR A 58 8.25 -4.07 -5.21
CA THR A 58 8.99 -3.79 -3.97
C THR A 58 9.74 -5.03 -3.50
N ALA A 59 9.09 -6.19 -3.43
CA ALA A 59 9.71 -7.46 -3.04
C ALA A 59 10.86 -7.83 -3.99
N LYS A 60 10.65 -7.68 -5.30
CA LYS A 60 11.70 -7.92 -6.30
C LYS A 60 12.88 -6.98 -6.11
N THR A 61 12.63 -5.69 -5.86
CA THR A 61 13.70 -4.70 -5.71
C THR A 61 14.51 -4.89 -4.43
N VAL A 62 13.86 -5.30 -3.33
CA VAL A 62 14.54 -5.60 -2.07
C VAL A 62 15.36 -6.89 -2.20
N ASN A 63 14.76 -7.98 -2.70
CA ASN A 63 15.46 -9.26 -2.87
C ASN A 63 16.61 -9.18 -3.91
N PHE A 64 16.48 -8.35 -4.94
CA PHE A 64 17.52 -8.16 -5.96
C PHE A 64 18.76 -7.41 -5.42
N ARG A 65 18.63 -6.67 -4.31
CA ARG A 65 19.77 -5.98 -3.68
C ARG A 65 20.67 -6.97 -2.94
N GLU A 66 20.11 -7.85 -2.11
CA GLU A 66 20.90 -8.85 -1.37
C GLU A 66 21.72 -9.76 -2.32
N PHE A 67 21.12 -10.25 -3.40
CA PHE A 67 21.82 -11.11 -4.38
C PHE A 67 22.98 -10.41 -5.13
N ASN A 68 22.91 -9.08 -5.32
CA ASN A 68 23.94 -8.33 -6.03
C ASN A 68 25.04 -7.74 -5.13
N ASP A 69 24.81 -7.70 -3.81
CA ASP A 69 25.77 -7.17 -2.84
C ASP A 69 26.80 -8.23 -2.37
N GLU A 70 26.50 -9.53 -2.53
CA GLU A 70 27.43 -10.63 -2.25
C GLU A 70 28.70 -10.61 -3.15
N PRO A 71 28.61 -10.53 -4.51
CA PRO A 71 29.81 -10.58 -5.36
C PRO A 71 30.67 -9.30 -5.32
N ARG A 72 30.19 -8.19 -4.71
CA ARG A 72 30.95 -6.94 -4.58
C ARG A 72 31.75 -6.87 -3.27
N ASN A 73 31.19 -7.36 -2.17
CA ASN A 73 31.86 -7.34 -0.86
C ASN A 73 32.94 -8.41 -0.76
N GLU A 74 32.76 -9.58 -1.40
CA GLU A 74 33.80 -10.61 -1.46
C GLU A 74 35.04 -10.14 -2.24
N LYS A 75 34.84 -9.43 -3.36
CA LYS A 75 35.96 -8.85 -4.14
C LYS A 75 36.72 -7.77 -3.38
N ARG A 76 36.04 -6.93 -2.59
CA ARG A 76 36.70 -5.97 -1.69
C ARG A 76 37.40 -6.63 -0.50
N GLY A 77 36.84 -7.70 0.06
CA GLY A 77 37.48 -8.47 1.13
C GLY A 77 38.73 -9.23 0.67
N GLY A 78 38.76 -9.68 -0.59
CA GLY A 78 39.90 -10.36 -1.20
C GLY A 78 41.04 -9.44 -1.67
N GLU A 79 40.76 -8.17 -1.99
CA GLU A 79 41.79 -7.20 -2.45
C GLU A 79 42.53 -6.48 -1.29
N VAL A 80 42.05 -6.58 -0.04
CA VAL A 80 42.61 -5.83 1.11
C VAL A 80 43.79 -6.53 1.81
N ASN A 81 44.29 -7.66 1.27
CA ASN A 81 45.50 -8.30 1.81
C ASN A 81 46.55 -8.57 0.73
N VAL A 82 47.23 -7.51 0.28
CA VAL A 82 48.55 -7.64 -0.37
C VAL A 82 49.54 -6.75 0.41
N PRO A 83 50.28 -7.30 1.39
CA PRO A 83 51.46 -6.64 1.90
C PRO A 83 52.53 -6.73 0.82
N GLY A 84 52.73 -5.62 0.10
CA GLY A 84 53.85 -5.45 -0.80
C GLY A 84 55.13 -5.19 -0.02
N ARG A 85 56.05 -6.16 -0.08
CA ARG A 85 57.48 -6.13 0.34
C ARG A 85 57.79 -5.84 1.81
#